data_AF-A0A518BQ36-F1
#
_entry.id   AF-A0A518BQ36-F1
#
_cell.length_a   1.000
_cell.length_b   1.000
_cell.length_c   1.000
_cell.angle_alpha   90.00
_cell.angle_beta   90.00
_cell.angle_gamma   90.00
#
_symmetry.space_group_name_H-M   'P 1'
#
loop_
_entity.id
_entity.type
_entity.pdbx_description
1 polymer ?
#
loop_
_entity_poly.entity_id
_entity_poly.type
_entity_poly.pdbx_seq_one_letter_code
_entity_poly.pdbx_strand_id
1 'polypeptide(L)'
;MAAPLASAARRGLTLVELVLALGLFAVLSVALVQVLDATLSIWQDAERGRERMEVETSVAEWLLRDLDYLAGGSDGDLLYDWAMFDVDGDGIANRPLPRLRLVRRASAEDLLRLGLRTPLDEAGEVGAAPRGATPLVEVVWCLVPIDRPEGALADGALRLLRGERLLGDQSSASFFDRTFFAGNGYPRTDQLELVAAGVLDWRLLFAGQTTVLRDGWKAGDDLRDAAICWDARNLQRPDAERSPQNRAWPGMPSYDGDPLLPRRMRFEFEFERPDDARRRTSLASSVAADDLELDVMEPDHLPNDGELVLLGEEWMRVKASNGSRVSVERGQRGTRPVPHKAGEQLRFSRTFVREVLVPMHREDWSL
;
A
#
# COMPACT_ATOMS: atom_id res chain seq x y z
N MET A 1 -31.71 49.61 -77.89
CA MET A 1 -31.59 48.17 -78.20
C MET A 1 -30.92 47.50 -77.00
N ALA A 2 -31.67 46.70 -76.24
CA ALA A 2 -31.24 46.12 -74.97
C ALA A 2 -30.41 44.84 -75.20
N ALA A 3 -29.32 44.69 -74.43
CA ALA A 3 -28.54 43.46 -74.35
C ALA A 3 -29.25 42.46 -73.41
N PRO A 4 -29.28 41.15 -73.71
CA PRO A 4 -29.91 40.17 -72.85
C PRO A 4 -29.04 39.89 -71.61
N LEU A 5 -29.68 39.87 -70.44
CA LEU A 5 -29.10 39.40 -69.19
C LEU A 5 -28.80 37.89 -69.33
N ALA A 6 -27.53 37.51 -69.20
CA ALA A 6 -27.12 36.11 -69.11
C ALA A 6 -27.83 35.46 -67.91
N SER A 7 -28.66 34.45 -68.18
CA SER A 7 -29.23 33.64 -67.11
C SER A 7 -28.11 32.83 -66.47
N ALA A 8 -27.79 33.12 -65.22
CA ALA A 8 -26.96 32.26 -64.41
C ALA A 8 -27.71 30.92 -64.26
N ALA A 9 -27.26 29.90 -65.00
CA ALA A 9 -27.77 28.55 -64.87
C ALA A 9 -27.57 28.10 -63.41
N ARG A 10 -28.67 28.04 -62.64
CA ARG A 10 -28.68 27.36 -61.36
C ARG A 10 -28.39 25.88 -61.63
N ARG A 11 -27.13 25.48 -61.49
CA ARG A 11 -26.74 24.07 -61.44
C ARG A 11 -27.34 23.50 -60.16
N GLY A 12 -28.47 22.81 -60.28
CA GLY A 12 -29.03 22.03 -59.19
C GLY A 12 -28.07 20.89 -58.86
N LEU A 13 -27.83 20.66 -57.58
CA LEU A 13 -27.08 19.50 -57.09
C LEU A 13 -27.68 18.23 -57.68
N THR A 14 -26.85 17.41 -58.31
CA THR A 14 -27.29 16.11 -58.80
C THR A 14 -27.54 15.18 -57.61
N LEU A 15 -28.51 14.27 -57.74
CA LEU A 15 -28.80 13.27 -56.70
C LEU A 15 -27.52 12.51 -56.27
N VAL A 16 -26.63 12.26 -57.23
CA VAL A 16 -25.33 11.60 -57.01
C VAL A 16 -24.41 12.44 -56.13
N GLU A 17 -24.28 13.75 -56.37
CA GLU A 17 -23.49 14.64 -55.50
C GLU A 17 -24.07 14.71 -54.09
N LEU A 18 -25.41 14.68 -53.94
CA LEU A 18 -26.07 14.72 -52.65
C LEU A 18 -25.83 13.42 -51.85
N VAL A 19 -25.87 12.27 -52.52
CA VAL A 19 -25.54 10.96 -51.92
C VAL A 19 -24.05 10.88 -51.57
N LEU A 20 -23.15 11.37 -52.44
CA LEU A 20 -21.71 11.41 -52.16
C LEU A 20 -21.38 12.34 -50.99
N ALA A 21 -22.01 13.51 -50.91
CA ALA A 21 -21.84 14.43 -49.80
C ALA A 21 -22.33 13.84 -48.47
N LEU A 22 -23.49 13.16 -48.47
CA LEU A 22 -24.00 12.47 -47.29
C LEU A 22 -23.09 11.31 -46.86
N GLY A 23 -22.59 10.53 -47.82
CA GLY A 23 -21.67 9.43 -47.55
C GLY A 23 -20.35 9.92 -46.96
N LEU A 24 -19.77 10.97 -47.53
CA LEU A 24 -18.55 11.58 -47.00
C LEU A 24 -18.78 12.16 -45.60
N PHE A 25 -19.92 12.82 -45.37
CA PHE A 25 -20.27 13.38 -44.07
C PHE A 25 -20.45 12.28 -43.01
N ALA A 26 -21.07 11.15 -43.36
CA ALA A 26 -21.21 10.01 -42.47
C ALA A 26 -19.84 9.42 -42.09
N VAL A 27 -18.95 9.22 -43.07
CA VAL A 27 -17.58 8.73 -42.81
C VAL A 27 -16.79 9.69 -41.92
N LEU A 28 -16.85 11.00 -42.21
CA LEU A 28 -16.20 12.03 -41.39
C LEU A 28 -16.76 12.08 -39.97
N SER A 29 -18.09 11.90 -39.81
CA SER A 29 -18.73 11.88 -38.50
C SER A 29 -18.28 10.67 -37.67
N VAL A 30 -18.18 9.49 -38.29
CA VAL A 30 -17.67 8.28 -37.61
C VAL A 30 -16.20 8.46 -37.21
N ALA A 31 -15.36 8.99 -38.12
CA ALA A 31 -13.96 9.25 -37.82
C ALA A 31 -13.80 10.25 -36.66
N LEU A 32 -14.64 11.29 -36.62
CA LEU A 32 -14.64 12.27 -35.52
C LEU A 32 -15.01 11.63 -34.18
N VAL A 33 -16.05 10.79 -34.15
CA VAL A 33 -16.45 10.07 -32.93
C VAL A 33 -15.33 9.15 -32.45
N GLN A 34 -14.68 8.41 -33.36
CA GLN A 34 -13.56 7.54 -33.02
C GLN A 34 -12.38 8.32 -32.42
N VAL A 35 -12.06 9.50 -32.97
CA VAL A 35 -11.00 10.36 -32.42
C VAL A 35 -11.38 10.89 -31.04
N LEU A 36 -12.64 11.30 -30.84
CA LEU A 36 -13.12 11.76 -29.54
C LEU A 36 -13.07 10.65 -28.49
N ASP A 37 -13.54 9.44 -28.82
CA ASP A 37 -13.49 8.29 -27.93
C ASP A 37 -12.05 7.90 -27.57
N ALA A 38 -11.14 7.91 -28.55
CA ALA A 38 -9.72 7.66 -28.32
C ALA A 38 -9.08 8.75 -27.44
N THR A 39 -9.47 10.01 -27.60
CA THR A 39 -8.93 11.11 -26.80
C THR A 39 -9.46 11.04 -25.37
N LEU A 40 -10.75 10.71 -25.19
CA LEU A 40 -11.37 10.55 -23.88
C LEU A 40 -10.82 9.34 -23.13
N SER A 41 -10.55 8.22 -23.80
CA SER A 41 -9.94 7.05 -23.17
C SER A 41 -8.51 7.31 -22.71
N ILE A 42 -7.70 7.98 -23.55
CA ILE A 42 -6.34 8.41 -23.18
C ILE A 42 -6.39 9.36 -21.97
N TRP A 43 -7.33 10.30 -21.96
CA TRP A 43 -7.47 11.25 -20.85
C TRP A 43 -7.92 10.55 -19.56
N GLN A 44 -8.89 9.65 -19.63
CA GLN A 44 -9.33 8.84 -18.48
C GLN A 44 -8.21 7.96 -17.94
N ASP A 45 -7.39 7.38 -18.81
CA ASP A 45 -6.26 6.55 -18.41
C ASP A 45 -5.13 7.38 -17.78
N ALA A 46 -4.88 8.59 -18.28
CA ALA A 46 -3.94 9.53 -17.70
C ALA A 46 -4.43 10.06 -16.34
N GLU A 47 -5.73 10.33 -16.20
CA GLU A 47 -6.37 10.76 -14.94
C GLU A 47 -6.26 9.65 -13.88
N ARG A 48 -6.64 8.41 -14.20
CA ARG A 48 -6.50 7.25 -13.31
C ARG A 48 -5.04 6.98 -12.93
N GLY A 49 -4.11 7.25 -13.84
CA GLY A 49 -2.67 7.19 -13.61
C GLY A 49 -2.20 8.20 -12.55
N ARG A 50 -2.63 9.45 -12.69
CA ARG A 50 -2.30 10.54 -11.76
C ARG A 50 -2.94 10.34 -10.40
N GLU A 51 -4.22 10.00 -10.35
CA GLU A 51 -4.96 9.75 -9.10
C GLU A 51 -4.27 8.68 -8.23
N ARG A 52 -3.76 7.59 -8.84
CA ARG A 52 -3.04 6.54 -8.10
C ARG A 52 -1.62 6.92 -7.67
N MET A 53 -0.90 7.71 -8.46
CA MET A 53 0.44 8.21 -8.07
C MET A 53 0.35 9.26 -6.95
N GLU A 54 -0.71 10.07 -6.95
CA GLU A 54 -1.06 10.97 -5.86
C GLU A 54 -1.40 10.17 -4.58
N VAL A 55 -2.11 9.04 -4.69
CA VAL A 55 -2.39 8.15 -3.55
C VAL A 55 -1.11 7.58 -2.95
N GLU A 56 -0.14 7.12 -3.75
CA GLU A 56 1.14 6.60 -3.24
C GLU A 56 1.88 7.64 -2.37
N THR A 57 2.01 8.86 -2.90
CA THR A 57 2.69 9.95 -2.20
C THR A 57 1.91 10.37 -0.96
N SER A 58 0.59 10.48 -1.06
CA SER A 58 -0.29 10.90 0.05
C SER A 58 -0.27 9.89 1.20
N VAL A 59 -0.36 8.59 0.90
CA VAL A 59 -0.27 7.51 1.90
C VAL A 59 1.07 7.55 2.61
N ALA A 60 2.16 7.69 1.87
CA ALA A 60 3.49 7.77 2.44
C ALA A 60 3.60 9.00 3.36
N GLU A 61 3.14 10.18 2.93
CA GLU A 61 3.18 11.40 3.75
C GLU A 61 2.35 11.30 5.03
N TRP A 62 1.17 10.68 4.96
CA TRP A 62 0.32 10.47 6.14
C TRP A 62 0.98 9.54 7.16
N LEU A 63 1.51 8.41 6.69
CA LEU A 63 2.23 7.48 7.56
C LEU A 63 3.46 8.13 8.17
N LEU A 64 4.25 8.85 7.38
CA LEU A 64 5.45 9.54 7.87
C LEU A 64 5.10 10.60 8.90
N ARG A 65 4.02 11.35 8.68
CA ARG A 65 3.49 12.27 9.68
C ARG A 65 3.16 11.53 10.98
N ASP A 66 2.45 10.40 10.91
CA ASP A 66 2.12 9.63 12.12
C ASP A 66 3.38 9.15 12.86
N LEU A 67 4.44 8.78 12.13
CA LEU A 67 5.72 8.33 12.70
C LEU A 67 6.57 9.49 13.26
N ASP A 68 6.57 10.66 12.63
CA ASP A 68 7.34 11.84 13.07
C ASP A 68 6.83 12.37 14.42
N TYR A 69 5.54 12.19 14.71
CA TYR A 69 4.90 12.61 15.97
C TYR A 69 4.85 11.53 17.05
N LEU A 70 5.57 10.42 16.90
CA LEU A 70 5.62 9.34 17.89
C LEU A 70 5.80 9.87 19.32
N ALA A 71 4.95 9.39 20.22
CA ALA A 71 4.99 9.73 21.63
C ALA A 71 5.95 8.80 22.37
N GLY A 72 6.85 9.37 23.17
CA GLY A 72 7.65 8.65 24.17
C GLY A 72 7.02 8.76 25.56
N GLY A 73 7.77 8.33 26.59
CA GLY A 73 7.29 8.31 27.98
C GLY A 73 6.23 7.22 28.23
N SER A 74 5.76 7.11 29.48
CA SER A 74 4.87 6.03 29.94
C SER A 74 3.59 5.83 29.12
N ASP A 75 3.09 6.88 28.48
CA ASP A 75 1.86 6.86 27.68
C ASP A 75 2.12 6.56 26.19
N GLY A 76 3.38 6.59 25.76
CA GLY A 76 3.78 6.21 24.40
C GLY A 76 3.70 4.69 24.16
N ASP A 77 3.53 4.31 22.90
CA ASP A 77 3.57 2.91 22.47
C ASP A 77 3.80 2.80 20.97
N LEU A 78 4.41 1.69 20.54
CA LEU A 78 4.62 1.30 19.16
C LEU A 78 4.59 -0.23 19.08
N LEU A 79 3.69 -0.75 18.25
CA LEU A 79 3.51 -2.17 18.00
C LEU A 79 3.38 -2.41 16.50
N TYR A 80 4.31 -3.19 15.95
CA TYR A 80 4.29 -3.63 14.57
C TYR A 80 4.38 -5.14 14.52
N ASP A 81 3.36 -5.78 13.96
CA ASP A 81 3.26 -7.22 13.85
C ASP A 81 2.61 -7.65 12.53
N TRP A 82 2.51 -8.96 12.33
CA TRP A 82 2.05 -9.59 11.11
C TRP A 82 0.88 -10.52 11.42
N ALA A 83 -0.14 -10.47 10.57
CA ALA A 83 -1.24 -11.42 10.54
C ALA A 83 -1.19 -12.23 9.24
N MET A 84 -1.50 -13.52 9.32
CA MET A 84 -1.58 -14.39 8.14
C MET A 84 -2.98 -14.32 7.57
N PHE A 85 -3.09 -14.17 6.25
CA PHE A 85 -4.33 -14.13 5.52
C PHE A 85 -4.36 -15.18 4.42
N ASP A 86 -5.56 -15.72 4.21
CA ASP A 86 -5.97 -16.44 3.02
C ASP A 86 -6.59 -15.40 2.07
N VAL A 87 -5.93 -15.17 0.94
CA VAL A 87 -6.21 -14.10 -0.03
C VAL A 87 -6.81 -14.68 -1.32
N ASP A 88 -6.52 -15.94 -1.64
CA ASP A 88 -7.05 -16.68 -2.79
C ASP A 88 -8.30 -17.53 -2.45
N GLY A 89 -8.64 -17.65 -1.16
CA GLY A 89 -9.81 -18.34 -0.65
C GLY A 89 -9.70 -19.86 -0.65
N ASP A 90 -8.49 -20.41 -0.66
CA ASP A 90 -8.24 -21.86 -0.59
C ASP A 90 -8.35 -22.45 0.83
N GLY A 91 -8.54 -21.60 1.84
CA GLY A 91 -8.63 -21.95 3.25
C GLY A 91 -7.29 -21.99 3.98
N ILE A 92 -6.18 -21.66 3.31
CA ILE A 92 -4.82 -21.69 3.83
C ILE A 92 -4.25 -20.27 3.89
N ALA A 93 -4.04 -19.78 5.11
CA ALA A 93 -3.46 -18.45 5.30
C ALA A 93 -1.95 -18.46 5.05
N ASN A 94 -1.52 -18.11 3.82
CA ASN A 94 -0.11 -18.14 3.40
C ASN A 94 0.51 -16.75 3.25
N ARG A 95 -0.30 -15.69 3.18
CA ARG A 95 0.21 -14.32 3.02
C ARG A 95 0.32 -13.59 4.35
N PRO A 96 1.53 -13.27 4.84
CA PRO A 96 1.68 -12.37 5.96
C PRO A 96 1.41 -10.92 5.53
N LEU A 97 0.53 -10.22 6.24
CA LEU A 97 0.28 -8.79 6.05
C LEU A 97 0.53 -8.01 7.33
N PRO A 98 1.18 -6.83 7.27
CA PRO A 98 1.57 -6.13 8.48
C PRO A 98 0.50 -5.19 9.02
N ARG A 99 0.60 -4.97 10.33
CA ARG A 99 -0.23 -4.05 11.10
C ARG A 99 0.66 -3.21 11.99
N LEU A 100 0.46 -1.89 11.94
CA LEU A 100 1.14 -0.91 12.76
C LEU A 100 0.12 -0.29 13.71
N ARG A 101 0.47 -0.22 14.98
CA ARG A 101 -0.26 0.52 16.01
C ARG A 101 0.75 1.42 16.72
N LEU A 102 0.40 2.67 16.89
CA LEU A 102 1.28 3.63 17.54
C LEU A 102 0.49 4.64 18.34
N VAL A 103 1.16 5.25 19.31
CA VAL A 103 0.69 6.45 19.99
C VAL A 103 1.54 7.62 19.51
N ARG A 104 0.87 8.68 19.08
CA ARG A 104 1.52 9.93 18.67
C ARG A 104 0.91 11.13 19.39
N ARG A 105 1.63 12.25 19.35
CA ARG A 105 1.11 13.52 19.81
C ARG A 105 -0.01 14.00 18.89
N ALA A 106 -1.07 14.55 19.48
CA ALA A 106 -2.15 15.18 18.74
C ALA A 106 -1.68 16.55 18.20
N SER A 107 -1.98 16.83 16.94
CA SER A 107 -1.98 18.17 16.39
C SER A 107 -3.28 18.91 16.74
N ALA A 108 -3.30 20.23 16.55
CA ALA A 108 -4.53 21.00 16.71
C ALA A 108 -5.66 20.52 15.78
N GLU A 109 -5.32 20.07 14.57
CA GLU A 109 -6.27 19.53 13.59
C GLU A 109 -6.88 18.21 14.08
N ASP A 110 -6.08 17.33 14.68
CA ASP A 110 -6.58 16.07 15.25
C ASP A 110 -7.62 16.31 16.35
N LEU A 111 -7.37 17.26 17.24
CA LEU A 111 -8.27 17.59 18.34
C LEU A 111 -9.63 18.08 17.82
N LEU A 112 -9.61 18.94 16.80
CA LEU A 112 -10.82 19.43 16.14
C LEU A 112 -11.59 18.30 15.46
N ARG A 113 -10.89 17.46 14.70
CA ARG A 113 -11.50 16.37 13.91
C ARG A 113 -12.04 15.25 14.80
N LEU A 114 -11.35 14.92 15.89
CA LEU A 114 -11.77 13.90 16.87
C LEU A 114 -12.77 14.41 17.91
N GLY A 115 -13.30 15.63 17.73
CA GLY A 115 -14.41 16.14 18.52
C GLY A 115 -14.04 16.61 19.94
N LEU A 116 -12.74 16.72 20.26
CA LEU A 116 -12.26 17.38 21.47
C LEU A 116 -12.45 18.90 21.32
N ARG A 117 -13.68 19.36 21.52
CA ARG A 117 -14.02 20.79 21.60
C ARG A 117 -13.77 21.29 23.02
N THR A 118 -12.52 21.54 23.37
CA THR A 118 -12.25 22.41 24.53
C THR A 118 -12.56 23.85 24.08
N PRO A 119 -13.34 24.65 24.83
CA PRO A 119 -13.77 25.98 24.38
C PRO A 119 -12.55 26.86 24.07
N LEU A 120 -12.62 27.58 22.95
CA LEU A 120 -11.76 28.74 22.67
C LEU A 120 -11.84 29.67 23.87
N ASP A 121 -10.72 30.15 24.39
CA ASP A 121 -10.77 31.33 25.26
C ASP A 121 -11.15 32.57 24.44
N GLU A 122 -11.45 33.68 25.09
CA GLU A 122 -11.87 34.94 24.44
C GLU A 122 -10.81 35.50 23.46
N ALA A 123 -9.59 34.93 23.41
CA ALA A 123 -8.50 35.33 22.52
C ALA A 123 -8.38 34.44 21.27
N GLY A 124 -9.17 33.36 21.14
CA GLY A 124 -9.15 32.49 19.98
C GLY A 124 -7.97 31.51 19.94
N GLU A 125 -7.28 31.30 21.06
CA GLU A 125 -6.25 30.27 21.17
C GLU A 125 -6.84 28.94 21.70
N VAL A 126 -6.23 27.83 21.27
CA VAL A 126 -6.65 26.46 21.62
C VAL A 126 -6.59 26.31 23.14
N GLY A 127 -7.77 26.21 23.77
CA GLY A 127 -7.91 25.99 25.20
C GLY A 127 -7.03 24.82 25.65
N ALA A 128 -6.06 25.11 26.51
CA ALA A 128 -5.04 24.17 26.92
C ALA A 128 -5.67 22.85 27.41
N ALA A 129 -5.11 21.74 26.92
CA ALA A 129 -5.25 20.43 27.55
C ALA A 129 -5.07 20.55 29.08
N PRO A 130 -5.70 19.67 29.90
CA PRO A 130 -5.53 19.70 31.35
C PRO A 130 -4.05 19.92 31.70
N ARG A 131 -3.78 20.98 32.49
CA ARG A 131 -2.44 21.54 32.72
C ARG A 131 -1.39 20.43 32.88
N GLY A 132 -0.56 20.23 31.85
CA GLY A 132 0.65 19.40 31.91
C GLY A 132 0.73 18.21 30.95
N ALA A 133 -0.36 17.73 30.35
CA ALA A 133 -0.32 16.59 29.43
C ALA A 133 -0.60 17.00 27.98
N THR A 134 0.34 16.72 27.07
CA THR A 134 0.10 16.85 25.63
C THR A 134 -0.93 15.79 25.21
N PRO A 135 -2.05 16.15 24.56
CA PRO A 135 -3.03 15.16 24.14
C PRO A 135 -2.41 14.18 23.15
N LEU A 136 -2.76 12.90 23.28
CA LEU A 136 -2.21 11.80 22.49
C LEU A 136 -3.31 11.15 21.66
N VAL A 137 -2.91 10.58 20.53
CA VAL A 137 -3.77 9.87 19.58
C VAL A 137 -3.21 8.46 19.41
N GLU A 138 -4.06 7.45 19.56
CA GLU A 138 -3.77 6.10 19.08
C GLU A 138 -4.07 6.04 17.59
N VAL A 139 -3.16 5.49 16.81
CA VAL A 139 -3.31 5.29 15.37
C VAL A 139 -3.09 3.83 15.03
N VAL A 140 -3.92 3.30 14.14
CA VAL A 140 -3.74 1.98 13.54
C VAL A 140 -3.63 2.11 12.03
N TRP A 141 -2.72 1.34 11.46
CA TRP A 141 -2.62 1.07 10.05
C TRP A 141 -2.61 -0.43 9.85
N CYS A 142 -3.40 -0.96 8.93
CA CYS A 142 -3.35 -2.37 8.60
C CYS A 142 -3.64 -2.61 7.13
N LEU A 143 -2.92 -3.57 6.58
CA LEU A 143 -3.15 -4.07 5.24
C LEU A 143 -4.02 -5.32 5.35
N VAL A 144 -5.15 -5.33 4.67
CA VAL A 144 -6.09 -6.48 4.66
C VAL A 144 -6.44 -6.88 3.23
N PRO A 145 -6.75 -8.15 2.97
CA PRO A 145 -7.34 -8.55 1.70
C PRO A 145 -8.69 -7.88 1.49
N ILE A 146 -9.09 -7.80 0.22
CA ILE A 146 -10.46 -7.45 -0.12
C ILE A 146 -11.32 -8.69 0.10
N ASP A 147 -12.26 -8.63 1.04
CA ASP A 147 -13.37 -9.59 1.13
C ASP A 147 -14.07 -9.60 -0.23
N ARG A 148 -13.89 -10.68 -1.02
CA ARG A 148 -14.39 -10.80 -2.40
C ARG A 148 -15.83 -10.26 -2.53
N PRO A 149 -16.06 -9.11 -3.18
CA PRO A 149 -17.32 -8.87 -3.85
C PRO A 149 -17.21 -9.47 -5.26
N GLU A 150 -18.31 -9.95 -5.80
CA GLU A 150 -18.40 -10.27 -7.22
C GLU A 150 -17.98 -9.05 -8.06
N GLY A 151 -16.87 -9.18 -8.79
CA GLY A 151 -16.48 -8.26 -9.86
C GLY A 151 -15.68 -7.02 -9.44
N ALA A 152 -14.53 -6.85 -10.11
CA ALA A 152 -13.85 -5.59 -10.47
C ALA A 152 -12.47 -5.27 -9.87
N LEU A 153 -11.92 -6.06 -8.93
CA LEU A 153 -10.50 -5.96 -8.56
C LEU A 153 -9.80 -7.29 -8.81
N ALA A 154 -8.56 -7.24 -9.31
CA ALA A 154 -7.75 -8.42 -9.61
C ALA A 154 -7.61 -9.32 -8.37
N ASP A 155 -7.52 -10.64 -8.57
CA ASP A 155 -7.23 -11.59 -7.50
C ASP A 155 -6.04 -11.10 -6.64
N GLY A 156 -6.17 -11.21 -5.32
CA GLY A 156 -5.11 -10.81 -4.40
C GLY A 156 -4.92 -9.30 -4.18
N ALA A 157 -5.93 -8.47 -4.51
CA ALA A 157 -5.91 -7.05 -4.21
C ALA A 157 -6.05 -6.78 -2.70
N LEU A 158 -5.27 -5.81 -2.20
CA LEU A 158 -5.26 -5.43 -0.78
C LEU A 158 -5.80 -4.00 -0.57
N ARG A 159 -6.31 -3.76 0.64
CA ARG A 159 -6.76 -2.47 1.16
C ARG A 159 -5.88 -2.05 2.31
N LEU A 160 -5.33 -0.85 2.22
CA LEU A 160 -4.71 -0.17 3.35
C LEU A 160 -5.79 0.59 4.10
N LEU A 161 -6.00 0.21 5.35
CA LEU A 161 -6.92 0.85 6.26
C LEU A 161 -6.16 1.64 7.32
N ARG A 162 -6.72 2.75 7.76
CA ARG A 162 -6.22 3.57 8.86
C ARG A 162 -7.34 3.90 9.83
N GLY A 163 -7.04 3.95 11.11
CA GLY A 163 -7.95 4.41 12.14
C GLY A 163 -7.22 5.29 13.13
N GLU A 164 -7.95 6.17 13.78
CA GLU A 164 -7.42 7.05 14.82
C GLU A 164 -8.45 7.36 15.88
N ARG A 165 -7.96 7.55 17.10
CA ARG A 165 -8.79 7.85 18.28
C ARG A 165 -7.97 8.59 19.32
N LEU A 166 -8.63 9.34 20.17
CA LEU A 166 -7.95 9.96 21.32
C LEU A 166 -7.51 8.89 22.32
N LEU A 167 -6.29 9.02 22.81
CA LEU A 167 -5.79 8.14 23.87
C LEU A 167 -6.68 8.28 25.11
N GLY A 168 -7.18 7.16 25.62
CA GLY A 168 -8.06 7.12 26.79
C GLY A 168 -9.54 7.41 26.51
N ASP A 169 -9.94 7.61 25.24
CA ASP A 169 -11.36 7.55 24.88
C ASP A 169 -11.94 6.19 25.34
N GLN A 170 -13.17 6.19 25.84
CA GLN A 170 -13.87 4.97 26.31
C GLN A 170 -15.04 4.60 25.39
N SER A 171 -15.40 5.47 24.45
CA SER A 171 -16.49 5.23 23.49
C SER A 171 -16.08 4.31 22.34
N SER A 172 -14.78 4.22 22.08
CA SER A 172 -14.17 3.39 21.04
C SER A 172 -13.24 2.34 21.66
N ALA A 173 -13.16 1.14 21.07
CA ALA A 173 -12.15 0.16 21.46
C ALA A 173 -10.73 0.66 21.16
N SER A 174 -9.77 0.36 22.04
CA SER A 174 -8.36 0.66 21.78
C SER A 174 -7.81 -0.22 20.67
N PHE A 175 -6.97 0.35 19.81
CA PHE A 175 -6.29 -0.40 18.75
C PHE A 175 -5.24 -1.37 19.30
N PHE A 176 -4.76 -1.13 20.52
CA PHE A 176 -3.85 -2.03 21.22
C PHE A 176 -4.57 -3.17 21.96
N ASP A 177 -5.91 -3.13 22.02
CA ASP A 177 -6.69 -4.22 22.60
C ASP A 177 -6.51 -5.50 21.76
N ARG A 178 -6.26 -6.63 22.43
CA ARG A 178 -6.09 -7.94 21.78
C ARG A 178 -7.32 -8.38 20.99
N THR A 179 -8.49 -7.86 21.34
CA THR A 179 -9.77 -8.18 20.71
C THR A 179 -10.12 -7.26 19.54
N PHE A 180 -9.35 -6.18 19.30
CA PHE A 180 -9.59 -5.26 18.20
C PHE A 180 -9.52 -5.97 16.83
N PHE A 181 -8.50 -6.82 16.66
CA PHE A 181 -8.40 -7.72 15.52
C PHE A 181 -8.99 -9.09 15.86
N ALA A 182 -9.74 -9.66 14.94
CA ALA A 182 -10.23 -11.02 15.03
C ALA A 182 -9.10 -12.06 14.86
N GLY A 183 -9.40 -13.33 15.13
CA GLY A 183 -8.44 -14.43 15.00
C GLY A 183 -7.86 -14.55 13.59
N ASN A 184 -8.66 -14.22 12.57
CA ASN A 184 -8.29 -14.21 11.15
C ASN A 184 -7.60 -12.90 10.70
N GLY A 185 -7.23 -12.01 11.63
CA GLY A 185 -6.46 -10.80 11.33
C GLY A 185 -7.29 -9.56 10.95
N TYR A 186 -8.57 -9.71 10.60
CA TYR A 186 -9.44 -8.58 10.23
C TYR A 186 -9.83 -7.72 11.43
N PRO A 187 -9.97 -6.39 11.28
CA PRO A 187 -10.51 -5.53 12.34
C PRO A 187 -11.98 -5.89 12.63
N ARG A 188 -12.39 -5.83 13.90
CA ARG A 188 -13.78 -6.11 14.33
C ARG A 188 -14.68 -4.88 14.38
N THR A 189 -14.19 -3.74 13.93
CA THR A 189 -14.87 -2.45 14.05
C THR A 189 -14.87 -1.74 12.71
N ASP A 190 -15.80 -0.79 12.56
CA ASP A 190 -15.91 0.15 11.45
C ASP A 190 -15.10 1.44 11.71
N GLN A 191 -14.23 1.45 12.72
CA GLN A 191 -13.41 2.61 13.11
C GLN A 191 -12.25 2.89 12.14
N LEU A 192 -12.08 2.07 11.10
CA LEU A 192 -11.02 2.21 10.12
C LEU A 192 -11.60 2.67 8.79
N GLU A 193 -10.96 3.67 8.21
CA GLU A 193 -11.24 4.17 6.88
C GLU A 193 -10.30 3.55 5.85
N LEU A 194 -10.80 3.42 4.61
CA LEU A 194 -9.99 3.02 3.48
C LEU A 194 -9.09 4.19 3.06
N VAL A 195 -7.77 4.00 3.13
CA VAL A 195 -6.80 4.99 2.66
C VAL A 195 -6.42 4.72 1.20
N ALA A 196 -6.16 3.45 0.87
CA ALA A 196 -5.76 3.07 -0.48
C ALA A 196 -6.16 1.63 -0.82
N ALA A 197 -6.40 1.38 -2.11
CA ALA A 197 -6.58 0.06 -2.67
C ALA A 197 -5.49 -0.22 -3.72
N GLY A 198 -5.21 -1.50 -3.99
CA GLY A 198 -4.19 -1.89 -4.98
C GLY A 198 -2.75 -1.82 -4.45
N VAL A 199 -2.60 -1.81 -3.13
CA VAL A 199 -1.33 -2.02 -2.46
C VAL A 199 -0.89 -3.47 -2.69
N LEU A 200 0.36 -3.68 -3.09
CA LEU A 200 0.95 -5.02 -3.18
C LEU A 200 1.55 -5.43 -1.84
N ASP A 201 2.26 -4.51 -1.20
CA ASP A 201 2.89 -4.77 0.09
C ASP A 201 3.28 -3.46 0.79
N TRP A 202 3.52 -3.56 2.08
CA TRP A 202 4.23 -2.55 2.83
C TRP A 202 5.04 -3.19 3.95
N ARG A 203 6.14 -2.55 4.34
CA ARG A 203 7.01 -3.05 5.40
C ARG A 203 7.67 -1.93 6.16
N LEU A 204 7.79 -2.13 7.46
CA LEU A 204 8.68 -1.37 8.32
C LEU A 204 9.86 -2.23 8.77
N LEU A 205 11.04 -1.65 8.69
CA LEU A 205 12.27 -2.15 9.29
C LEU A 205 12.66 -1.22 10.43
N PHE A 206 13.06 -1.80 11.55
CA PHE A 206 13.38 -1.07 12.77
C PHE A 206 14.84 -1.28 13.14
N ALA A 207 15.57 -0.18 13.33
CA ALA A 207 16.94 -0.22 13.81
C ALA A 207 16.96 0.08 15.31
N GLY A 208 17.36 -0.90 16.11
CA GLY A 208 17.69 -0.71 17.51
C GLY A 208 19.13 -0.21 17.69
N GLN A 209 19.63 -0.32 18.92
CA GLN A 209 20.99 0.14 19.25
C GLN A 209 22.09 -0.70 18.61
N THR A 210 21.87 -2.02 18.52
CA THR A 210 22.86 -2.97 17.98
C THR A 210 22.80 -3.11 16.46
N THR A 211 21.77 -2.56 15.81
CA THR A 211 21.60 -2.63 14.35
C THR A 211 22.69 -1.82 13.63
N VAL A 212 23.34 -2.46 12.66
CA VAL A 212 24.43 -1.87 11.85
C VAL A 212 23.88 -1.44 10.50
N LEU A 213 23.87 -0.12 10.24
CA LEU A 213 23.29 0.46 9.01
C LEU A 213 24.33 0.87 7.95
N ARG A 214 25.63 0.78 8.26
CA ARG A 214 26.70 1.23 7.35
C ARG A 214 26.72 0.46 6.02
N ASP A 215 26.29 -0.80 6.06
CA ASP A 215 26.26 -1.73 4.93
C ASP A 215 24.84 -1.79 4.31
N GLY A 216 23.98 -0.84 4.65
CA GLY A 216 22.56 -0.81 4.28
C GLY A 216 21.66 -1.49 5.32
N TRP A 217 20.37 -1.50 5.02
CA TRP A 217 19.37 -2.18 5.84
C TRP A 217 19.33 -3.67 5.49
N LYS A 218 19.63 -4.52 6.47
CA LYS A 218 19.51 -5.96 6.36
C LYS A 218 18.53 -6.47 7.41
N ALA A 219 17.44 -7.06 6.98
CA ALA A 219 16.49 -7.73 7.87
C ALA A 219 16.99 -9.14 8.21
N GLY A 220 16.80 -9.58 9.45
CA GLY A 220 17.19 -10.93 9.87
C GLY A 220 17.08 -11.14 11.39
N ASP A 221 17.56 -12.30 11.82
CA ASP A 221 17.47 -12.76 13.21
C ASP A 221 18.75 -12.46 14.02
N ASP A 222 19.74 -11.78 13.42
CA ASP A 222 20.97 -11.39 14.11
C ASP A 222 20.81 -10.05 14.86
N LEU A 223 21.58 -9.87 15.94
CA LEU A 223 21.64 -8.60 16.70
C LEU A 223 21.99 -7.38 15.84
N ARG A 224 22.71 -7.58 14.74
CA ARG A 224 23.16 -6.51 13.84
C ARG A 224 22.13 -6.19 12.76
N ASP A 225 21.17 -7.07 12.55
CA ASP A 225 20.13 -6.91 11.55
C ASP A 225 19.02 -5.99 12.08
N ALA A 226 18.27 -5.41 11.15
CA ALA A 226 17.07 -4.63 11.43
C ALA A 226 15.91 -5.57 11.76
N ALA A 227 15.14 -5.20 12.78
CA ALA A 227 13.95 -5.93 13.17
C ALA A 227 12.82 -5.69 12.16
N ILE A 228 11.96 -6.70 12.01
CA ILE A 228 10.82 -6.68 11.09
C ILE A 228 9.50 -6.78 11.84
N CYS A 229 9.58 -6.80 13.17
CA CYS A 229 8.51 -6.86 14.15
C CYS A 229 9.00 -6.00 15.32
N TRP A 230 8.10 -5.26 15.94
CA TRP A 230 8.45 -4.38 17.05
C TRP A 230 7.36 -4.36 18.11
N ASP A 231 7.76 -4.54 19.37
CA ASP A 231 6.91 -4.32 20.53
C ASP A 231 7.68 -3.40 21.48
N ALA A 232 7.37 -2.11 21.44
CA ALA A 232 8.10 -1.11 22.23
C ALA A 232 7.94 -1.31 23.74
N ARG A 233 6.91 -2.04 24.19
CA ARG A 233 6.74 -2.35 25.61
C ARG A 233 7.30 -3.72 25.98
N ASN A 234 7.85 -4.45 25.01
CA ASN A 234 8.37 -5.81 25.15
C ASN A 234 7.42 -6.73 25.95
N LEU A 235 6.10 -6.60 25.71
CA LEU A 235 5.05 -7.36 26.39
C LEU A 235 4.71 -8.67 25.68
N GLN A 236 5.53 -9.06 24.70
CA GLN A 236 5.33 -10.23 23.86
C GLN A 236 3.94 -10.23 23.19
N ARG A 237 3.52 -9.06 22.69
CA ARG A 237 2.24 -8.90 22.00
C ARG A 237 2.22 -9.54 20.61
N PRO A 238 3.30 -9.48 19.81
CA PRO A 238 3.39 -10.23 18.56
C PRO A 238 3.42 -11.74 18.82
N ASP A 239 2.69 -12.51 18.01
CA ASP A 239 2.55 -13.96 18.15
C ASP A 239 3.37 -14.68 17.07
N ALA A 240 4.53 -15.23 17.47
CA ALA A 240 5.46 -15.93 16.59
C ALA A 240 4.94 -17.29 16.09
N GLU A 241 3.94 -17.88 16.76
CA GLU A 241 3.29 -19.11 16.29
C GLU A 241 2.35 -18.82 15.13
N ARG A 242 1.71 -17.64 15.12
CA ARG A 242 0.87 -17.18 14.01
C ARG A 242 1.68 -16.80 12.77
N SER A 243 2.76 -16.05 12.96
CA SER A 243 3.67 -15.69 11.86
C SER A 243 5.11 -15.75 12.35
N PRO A 244 6.01 -16.46 11.65
CA PRO A 244 7.44 -16.45 11.97
C PRO A 244 8.05 -15.05 11.99
N GLN A 245 7.46 -14.09 11.28
CA GLN A 245 7.92 -12.69 11.26
C GLN A 245 7.66 -11.96 12.58
N ASN A 246 6.77 -12.48 13.43
CA ASN A 246 6.47 -11.91 14.74
C ASN A 246 7.50 -12.27 15.82
N ARG A 247 8.56 -13.01 15.49
CA ARG A 247 9.64 -13.28 16.43
C ARG A 247 10.20 -11.97 16.99
N ALA A 248 10.37 -11.95 18.30
CA ALA A 248 11.00 -10.82 18.98
C ALA A 248 12.44 -10.67 18.50
N TRP A 249 12.85 -9.42 18.25
CA TRP A 249 14.21 -9.13 17.85
C TRP A 249 15.17 -9.33 19.03
N PRO A 250 16.31 -10.02 18.84
CA PRO A 250 17.20 -10.39 19.93
C PRO A 250 17.87 -9.20 20.63
N GLY A 251 17.92 -8.03 19.99
CA GLY A 251 18.53 -6.83 20.57
C GLY A 251 17.57 -6.00 21.42
N MET A 252 16.34 -6.46 21.65
CA MET A 252 15.36 -5.74 22.47
C MET A 252 15.70 -5.88 23.96
N PRO A 253 15.94 -4.77 24.70
CA PRO A 253 16.24 -4.82 26.12
C PRO A 253 15.00 -5.15 26.95
N SER A 254 15.19 -5.34 28.26
CA SER A 254 14.07 -5.43 29.21
C SER A 254 13.31 -4.11 29.27
N TYR A 255 11.97 -4.18 29.28
CA TYR A 255 11.12 -3.01 29.46
C TYR A 255 11.17 -2.50 30.91
N ASP A 256 11.42 -1.20 31.08
CA ASP A 256 11.59 -0.52 32.38
C ASP A 256 10.47 0.50 32.69
N GLY A 257 9.43 0.57 31.86
CA GLY A 257 8.28 1.46 32.04
C GLY A 257 8.12 2.51 30.94
N ASP A 258 9.16 2.77 30.16
CA ASP A 258 9.10 3.62 28.97
C ASP A 258 9.16 2.79 27.68
N PRO A 259 8.47 3.21 26.60
CA PRO A 259 8.50 2.51 25.33
C PRO A 259 9.90 2.52 24.72
N LEU A 260 10.39 1.33 24.40
CA LEU A 260 11.63 1.05 23.68
C LEU A 260 11.44 1.40 22.21
N LEU A 261 11.47 2.69 21.90
CA LEU A 261 11.32 3.17 20.53
C LEU A 261 12.59 2.93 19.71
N PRO A 262 12.47 2.49 18.44
CA PRO A 262 13.60 2.23 17.56
C PRO A 262 14.35 3.54 17.26
N ARG A 263 15.66 3.48 17.03
CA ARG A 263 16.47 4.66 16.68
C ARG A 263 16.12 5.22 15.30
N ARG A 264 15.91 4.31 14.34
CA ARG A 264 15.52 4.63 12.96
C ARG A 264 14.52 3.62 12.47
N MET A 265 13.71 4.04 11.53
CA MET A 265 12.80 3.18 10.80
C MET A 265 13.02 3.36 9.31
N ARG A 266 12.90 2.28 8.56
CA ARG A 266 12.83 2.30 7.11
C ARG A 266 11.48 1.77 6.70
N PHE A 267 10.80 2.59 5.94
CA PHE A 267 9.52 2.32 5.33
C PHE A 267 9.73 1.89 3.89
N GLU A 268 9.15 0.76 3.54
CA GLU A 268 9.14 0.21 2.19
C GLU A 268 7.67 0.01 1.79
N PHE A 269 7.27 0.55 0.66
CA PHE A 269 5.89 0.47 0.21
C PHE A 269 5.84 0.12 -1.27
N GLU A 270 4.90 -0.75 -1.65
CA GLU A 270 4.74 -1.21 -3.02
C GLU A 270 3.31 -1.04 -3.49
N PHE A 271 3.15 -0.18 -4.49
CA PHE A 271 1.92 0.02 -5.22
C PHE A 271 2.07 -0.47 -6.65
N GLU A 272 1.06 -1.16 -7.12
CA GLU A 272 1.01 -1.52 -8.52
C GLU A 272 0.56 -0.33 -9.37
N ARG A 273 1.48 0.17 -10.21
CA ARG A 273 1.17 1.29 -11.11
C ARG A 273 0.21 0.82 -12.20
N PRO A 274 -0.68 1.70 -12.70
CA PRO A 274 -1.59 1.36 -13.80
C PRO A 274 -0.87 0.87 -15.07
N ASP A 275 0.31 1.43 -15.35
CA ASP A 275 1.11 1.01 -16.50
C ASP A 275 1.70 -0.39 -16.32
N ASP A 276 2.21 -0.70 -15.12
CA ASP A 276 2.72 -2.03 -14.77
C ASP A 276 1.56 -3.05 -14.79
N ALA A 277 0.39 -2.65 -14.29
CA ALA A 277 -0.82 -3.46 -14.32
C ALA A 277 -1.29 -3.84 -15.73
N ARG A 278 -1.14 -2.94 -16.70
CA ARG A 278 -1.52 -3.16 -18.11
C ARG A 278 -0.52 -4.03 -18.87
N ARG A 279 0.74 -4.02 -18.45
CA ARG A 279 1.85 -4.72 -19.11
C ARG A 279 2.22 -6.03 -18.42
N ARG A 280 1.44 -6.50 -17.45
CA ARG A 280 1.76 -7.74 -16.74
C ARG A 280 1.84 -8.89 -17.71
N THR A 281 2.87 -9.69 -17.53
CA THR A 281 2.97 -11.01 -18.14
C THR A 281 2.24 -12.05 -17.28
N SER A 282 1.96 -13.20 -17.88
CA SER A 282 1.36 -14.34 -17.20
C SER A 282 2.22 -15.58 -17.37
N LEU A 283 2.05 -16.54 -16.47
CA LEU A 283 2.61 -17.87 -16.64
C LEU A 283 2.10 -18.53 -17.94
N ALA A 284 3.03 -19.07 -18.72
CA ALA A 284 2.73 -19.86 -19.91
C ALA A 284 2.29 -21.29 -19.56
N SER A 285 2.76 -21.82 -18.43
CA SER A 285 2.50 -23.18 -17.96
C SER A 285 2.31 -23.20 -16.43
N SER A 286 1.71 -24.28 -15.91
CA SER A 286 1.62 -24.48 -14.46
C SER A 286 3.00 -24.76 -13.86
N VAL A 287 3.22 -24.33 -12.63
CA VAL A 287 4.49 -24.44 -11.92
C VAL A 287 4.24 -25.18 -10.60
N ALA A 288 5.00 -26.24 -10.31
CA ALA A 288 4.94 -26.97 -9.04
C ALA A 288 5.59 -26.15 -7.91
N ALA A 289 5.38 -26.52 -6.64
CA ALA A 289 5.89 -25.75 -5.49
C ALA A 289 7.42 -25.76 -5.35
N ASP A 290 8.09 -26.76 -5.91
CA ASP A 290 9.55 -26.96 -5.88
C ASP A 290 10.27 -26.49 -7.16
N ASP A 291 9.51 -26.15 -8.21
CA ASP A 291 10.06 -25.57 -9.43
C ASP A 291 10.68 -24.20 -9.15
N LEU A 292 11.87 -23.96 -9.72
CA LEU A 292 12.64 -22.71 -9.59
C LEU A 292 12.73 -21.92 -10.91
N GLU A 293 12.02 -22.38 -11.94
CA GLU A 293 11.93 -21.73 -13.24
C GLU A 293 10.46 -21.46 -13.57
N LEU A 294 10.18 -20.27 -14.07
CA LEU A 294 8.87 -19.85 -14.57
C LEU A 294 8.98 -19.67 -16.08
N ASP A 295 8.09 -20.30 -16.84
CA ASP A 295 7.87 -19.96 -18.23
C ASP A 295 6.77 -18.89 -18.31
N VAL A 296 7.05 -17.74 -18.92
CA VAL A 296 6.16 -16.58 -19.05
C VAL A 296 5.79 -16.31 -20.51
N MET A 297 4.60 -15.77 -20.75
CA MET A 297 4.12 -15.54 -22.12
C MET A 297 4.82 -14.36 -22.82
N GLU A 298 5.00 -13.25 -22.11
CA GLU A 298 5.58 -12.01 -22.64
C GLU A 298 6.78 -11.58 -21.79
N PRO A 299 8.02 -11.85 -22.21
CA PRO A 299 9.20 -11.58 -21.38
C PRO A 299 9.63 -10.11 -21.34
N ASP A 300 9.17 -9.29 -22.28
CA ASP A 300 9.54 -7.87 -22.42
C ASP A 300 9.06 -6.99 -21.24
N HIS A 301 8.28 -7.58 -20.33
CA HIS A 301 7.66 -6.92 -19.19
C HIS A 301 8.07 -7.56 -17.87
N LEU A 302 9.20 -8.25 -17.83
CA LEU A 302 9.76 -8.78 -16.60
C LEU A 302 10.52 -7.68 -15.84
N PRO A 303 10.48 -7.71 -14.49
CA PRO A 303 11.34 -6.86 -13.68
C PRO A 303 12.80 -7.29 -13.78
N ASN A 304 13.70 -6.44 -13.31
CA ASN A 304 15.15 -6.68 -13.40
C ASN A 304 15.59 -7.82 -12.46
N ASP A 305 16.75 -8.41 -12.73
CA ASP A 305 17.38 -9.37 -11.83
C ASP A 305 17.56 -8.75 -10.42
N GLY A 306 17.17 -9.51 -9.40
CA GLY A 306 17.17 -9.11 -7.99
C GLY A 306 15.86 -8.49 -7.51
N GLU A 307 14.96 -8.07 -8.40
CA GLU A 307 13.65 -7.53 -8.05
C GLU A 307 12.66 -8.64 -7.67
N LEU A 308 11.58 -8.24 -6.98
CA LEU A 308 10.56 -9.17 -6.50
C LEU A 308 9.33 -9.16 -7.41
N VAL A 309 8.76 -10.35 -7.60
CA VAL A 309 7.48 -10.57 -8.26
C VAL A 309 6.52 -11.24 -7.29
N LEU A 310 5.25 -10.90 -7.39
CA LEU A 310 4.14 -11.53 -6.70
C LEU A 310 3.35 -12.35 -7.72
N LEU A 311 3.21 -13.65 -7.44
CA LEU A 311 2.39 -14.57 -8.21
C LEU A 311 1.36 -15.18 -7.26
N GLY A 312 0.08 -14.87 -7.47
CA GLY A 312 -0.97 -15.19 -6.50
C GLY A 312 -0.69 -14.54 -5.14
N GLU A 313 -0.35 -15.36 -4.15
CA GLU A 313 0.06 -14.93 -2.81
C GLU A 313 1.57 -14.98 -2.57
N GLU A 314 2.33 -15.58 -3.48
CA GLU A 314 3.75 -15.87 -3.26
C GLU A 314 4.65 -14.76 -3.80
N TRP A 315 5.51 -14.25 -2.93
CA TRP A 315 6.62 -13.40 -3.33
C TRP A 315 7.81 -14.25 -3.77
N MET A 316 8.36 -13.94 -4.93
CA MET A 316 9.56 -14.57 -5.48
C MET A 316 10.56 -13.50 -5.91
N ARG A 317 11.85 -13.81 -5.84
CA ARG A 317 12.93 -12.94 -6.33
C ARG A 317 13.40 -13.42 -7.69
N VAL A 318 13.41 -12.55 -8.68
CA VAL A 318 14.01 -12.86 -9.98
C VAL A 318 15.52 -12.99 -9.81
N LYS A 319 16.11 -14.12 -10.20
CA LYS A 319 17.56 -14.33 -10.21
C LYS A 319 18.17 -14.02 -11.55
N ALA A 320 17.50 -14.47 -12.61
CA ALA A 320 17.93 -14.29 -13.99
C ALA A 320 16.72 -14.44 -14.91
N SER A 321 16.72 -13.68 -16.00
CA SER A 321 15.76 -13.81 -17.09
C SER A 321 16.48 -14.17 -18.40
N ASN A 322 15.95 -15.17 -19.12
CA ASN A 322 16.45 -15.58 -20.43
C ASN A 322 15.26 -15.79 -21.38
N GLY A 323 14.88 -14.73 -22.09
CA GLY A 323 13.66 -14.73 -22.89
C GLY A 323 12.45 -15.05 -22.02
N SER A 324 11.62 -16.00 -22.46
CA SER A 324 10.40 -16.43 -21.75
C SER A 324 10.65 -17.24 -20.48
N ARG A 325 11.90 -17.52 -20.10
CA ARG A 325 12.21 -18.32 -18.92
C ARG A 325 12.85 -17.46 -17.83
N VAL A 326 12.31 -17.57 -16.62
CA VAL A 326 12.73 -16.77 -15.46
C VAL A 326 13.14 -17.70 -14.34
N SER A 327 14.40 -17.60 -13.90
CA SER A 327 14.85 -18.29 -12.69
C SER A 327 14.50 -17.46 -11.47
N VAL A 328 13.94 -18.10 -10.44
CA VAL A 328 13.44 -17.41 -9.24
C VAL A 328 13.94 -18.02 -7.93
N GLU A 329 14.04 -17.19 -6.90
CA GLU A 329 14.07 -17.60 -5.51
C GLU A 329 12.68 -17.49 -4.92
N ARG A 330 12.15 -18.59 -4.40
CA ARG A 330 10.76 -18.70 -3.94
C ARG A 330 10.59 -18.38 -2.47
N GLY A 331 9.34 -18.21 -2.03
CA GLY A 331 9.01 -17.98 -0.62
C GLY A 331 9.64 -16.73 0.01
N GLN A 332 9.79 -15.65 -0.76
CA GLN A 332 10.31 -14.38 -0.26
C GLN A 332 9.28 -13.69 0.64
N ARG A 333 9.73 -12.72 1.44
CA ARG A 333 8.86 -11.95 2.35
C ARG A 333 7.98 -12.80 3.28
N GLY A 334 8.44 -14.01 3.62
CA GLY A 334 7.74 -14.91 4.53
C GLY A 334 6.55 -15.66 3.90
N THR A 335 6.36 -15.58 2.58
CA THR A 335 5.38 -16.42 1.87
C THR A 335 5.91 -17.85 1.76
N ARG A 336 5.02 -18.80 1.49
CA ARG A 336 5.38 -20.21 1.28
C ARG A 336 5.37 -20.54 -0.21
N PRO A 337 6.31 -21.35 -0.71
CA PRO A 337 6.24 -21.88 -2.08
C PRO A 337 4.96 -22.70 -2.29
N VAL A 338 4.16 -22.36 -3.31
CA VAL A 338 2.90 -23.04 -3.64
C VAL A 338 2.76 -23.36 -5.14
N PRO A 339 1.97 -24.34 -5.57
CA PRO A 339 1.75 -24.56 -7.00
C PRO A 339 0.97 -23.39 -7.64
N HIS A 340 1.36 -23.00 -8.86
CA HIS A 340 0.70 -21.94 -9.63
C HIS A 340 0.14 -22.47 -10.94
N LYS A 341 -0.92 -21.82 -11.43
CA LYS A 341 -1.63 -22.24 -12.65
C LYS A 341 -1.13 -21.46 -13.87
N ALA A 342 -1.21 -22.09 -15.03
CA ALA A 342 -1.01 -21.38 -16.30
C ALA A 342 -2.01 -20.21 -16.41
N GLY A 343 -1.56 -19.07 -16.93
CA GLY A 343 -2.34 -17.85 -17.07
C GLY A 343 -2.31 -16.93 -15.85
N GLU A 344 -1.82 -17.39 -14.70
CA GLU A 344 -1.70 -16.57 -13.49
C GLU A 344 -0.75 -15.39 -13.73
N GLN A 345 -1.15 -14.20 -13.28
CA GLN A 345 -0.46 -12.95 -13.60
C GLN A 345 0.72 -12.70 -12.66
N LEU A 346 1.85 -12.33 -13.24
CA LEU A 346 2.99 -11.84 -12.48
C LEU A 346 2.78 -10.35 -12.18
N ARG A 347 2.68 -10.03 -10.90
CA ARG A 347 2.53 -8.65 -10.40
C ARG A 347 3.87 -8.19 -9.87
N PHE A 348 4.24 -6.95 -10.16
CA PHE A 348 5.43 -6.34 -9.59
C PHE A 348 5.26 -4.83 -9.56
N SER A 349 6.07 -4.17 -8.77
CA SER A 349 6.13 -2.72 -8.74
C SER A 349 7.50 -2.25 -8.29
N ARG A 350 7.72 -0.94 -8.40
CA ARG A 350 8.88 -0.32 -7.76
C ARG A 350 8.58 -0.06 -6.30
N THR A 351 9.51 -0.46 -5.44
CA THR A 351 9.46 -0.15 -4.01
C THR A 351 9.75 1.33 -3.79
N PHE A 352 8.82 2.04 -3.18
CA PHE A 352 9.07 3.32 -2.56
C PHE A 352 9.76 3.09 -1.22
N VAL A 353 10.88 3.78 -0.97
CA VAL A 353 11.66 3.63 0.26
C VAL A 353 11.85 5.00 0.91
N ARG A 354 11.58 5.08 2.21
CA ARG A 354 11.86 6.27 3.01
C ARG A 354 12.38 5.90 4.39
N GLU A 355 13.35 6.67 4.88
CA GLU A 355 13.87 6.53 6.23
C GLU A 355 13.31 7.61 7.16
N VAL A 356 13.02 7.22 8.39
CA VAL A 356 12.54 8.09 9.47
C VAL A 356 13.49 7.98 10.65
N LEU A 357 13.93 9.12 11.16
CA LEU A 357 14.62 9.19 12.44
C LEU A 357 13.56 9.32 13.52
N VAL A 358 13.65 8.52 14.59
CA VAL A 358 12.71 8.63 15.71
C VAL A 358 13.33 9.54 16.76
N PRO A 359 12.84 10.78 16.93
CA PRO A 359 13.51 11.75 17.81
C PRO A 359 13.49 11.33 19.29
N MET A 360 12.49 10.55 19.68
CA MET A 360 12.22 10.13 21.05
C MET A 360 12.90 8.81 21.45
N HIS A 361 13.80 8.27 20.62
CA HIS A 361 14.54 7.06 20.99
C HIS A 361 15.51 7.35 22.15
N ARG A 362 15.72 6.36 23.02
CA ARG A 362 16.77 6.41 24.04
C ARG A 362 18.07 5.86 23.44
N GLU A 363 19.15 6.65 23.51
CA GLU A 363 20.50 6.21 23.13
C GLU A 363 21.11 5.23 24.14
N ASP A 364 20.63 5.24 25.39
CA ASP A 364 21.07 4.36 26.47
C ASP A 364 19.95 3.38 26.85
N TRP A 365 19.97 2.19 26.26
CA TRP A 365 19.21 1.05 26.75
C TRP A 365 20.13 0.29 27.70
N SER A 366 19.64 -0.05 28.88
CA SER A 366 20.34 -1.00 29.75
C SER A 366 20.20 -2.39 29.12
N LEU A 367 21.11 -2.71 28.20
CA LEU A 367 21.21 -4.01 27.52
C LEU A 367 21.62 -5.12 28.48
#